data_AF-A0A1X6NAJ5-F1
#
_entry.id   AF-A0A1X6NAJ5-F1
#
_cell.length_a   1.000
_cell.length_b   1.000
_cell.length_c   1.000
_cell.angle_alpha   90.00
_cell.angle_beta   90.00
_cell.angle_gamma   90.00
#
_symmetry.space_group_name_H-M   'P 1'
#
loop_
_entity.id
_entity.type
_entity.pdbx_description
1 polymer ?
#
loop_
_entity_poly.entity_id
_entity_poly.type
_entity_poly.pdbx_seq_one_letter_code
_entity_poly.pdbx_strand_id
1 'polypeptide(L)'
;MFAAAFWRRLVPRSFAPIVSLSVLNMANDTVNDSAVTLRRHPKYWLDDGSLVVRTQNDLFKVHRTLLHRHSSVLSSLSSDQSQDGGESRSIDGCPVVHVPDDLDVSSADFEALLEHLYHDFPLDPEAPFARVASVLRASSSRQLDFPAIHQLARQRLESLFPTGPQPAFDIENPDDALTLAVDYHVYSIQKALFYTLATHANLDHDEPEEYALLGTSAQGAPTNANPLSRFNLSPTLTTRCQVLLDDLIAHFTPILFTVATAGHMACTDVFAEKWMPLVITPALANNGLCRPLETLQTIMDLDWAAEGLCEECVREKRAEWRDEQRTVWERMDGWLGLEGKV
;
A
#
# COMPACT_ATOMS: atom_id res chain seq x y z
N MET A 1 32.60 -10.67 21.26
CA MET A 1 33.21 -11.00 19.96
C MET A 1 32.24 -10.55 18.88
N PHE A 2 32.70 -9.58 18.09
CA PHE A 2 32.21 -9.03 16.83
C PHE A 2 30.72 -8.69 16.62
N ALA A 3 30.52 -7.38 16.47
CA ALA A 3 29.37 -6.65 15.97
C ALA A 3 29.31 -6.62 14.43
N ALA A 4 28.14 -6.30 13.87
CA ALA A 4 28.04 -5.56 12.61
C ALA A 4 26.74 -4.74 12.58
N ALA A 5 26.89 -3.42 12.66
CA ALA A 5 25.86 -2.43 12.40
C ALA A 5 25.74 -2.20 10.89
N PHE A 6 24.51 -2.04 10.37
CA PHE A 6 24.30 -1.62 8.99
C PHE A 6 23.49 -0.32 8.95
N TRP A 7 24.18 0.74 8.53
CA TRP A 7 23.61 2.05 8.25
C TRP A 7 22.94 2.04 6.87
N ARG A 8 21.73 2.58 6.73
CA ARG A 8 21.25 3.11 5.44
C ARG A 8 20.84 4.57 5.62
N ARG A 9 21.52 5.43 4.86
CA ARG A 9 21.30 6.87 4.77
C ARG A 9 20.11 7.15 3.87
N LEU A 10 19.22 8.01 4.35
CA LEU A 10 18.18 8.70 3.59
C LEU A 10 18.84 9.85 2.79
N VAL A 11 18.41 10.08 1.55
CA VAL A 11 18.75 11.28 0.78
C VAL A 11 17.43 11.94 0.33
N PRO A 12 17.21 13.24 0.60
CA PRO A 12 16.01 13.94 0.15
C PRO A 12 16.18 14.49 -1.27
N ARG A 13 15.08 14.52 -2.02
CA ARG A 13 14.93 15.19 -3.33
C ARG A 13 14.65 16.67 -3.12
N SER A 14 15.33 17.56 -3.83
CA SER A 14 14.94 18.97 -3.93
C SER A 14 15.30 19.52 -5.31
N PHE A 15 14.32 20.11 -5.99
CA PHE A 15 14.46 20.85 -7.25
C PHE A 15 14.46 22.36 -6.96
N ALA A 16 15.34 23.11 -7.62
CA ALA A 16 15.14 24.55 -7.87
C ALA A 16 15.91 24.98 -9.14
N PRO A 17 15.37 25.92 -9.95
CA PRO A 17 15.94 26.32 -11.23
C PRO A 17 16.87 27.54 -11.07
N ILE A 18 17.95 27.64 -11.85
CA ILE A 18 18.72 28.89 -11.97
C ILE A 18 19.01 29.21 -13.43
N VAL A 19 18.73 30.47 -13.75
CA VAL A 19 18.76 31.17 -15.03
C VAL A 19 20.20 31.29 -15.56
N SER A 20 20.32 31.08 -16.86
CA SER A 20 21.55 31.09 -17.66
C SER A 20 22.05 32.51 -17.94
N LEU A 21 23.36 32.74 -17.79
CA LEU A 21 24.09 33.85 -18.40
C LEU A 21 25.49 33.38 -18.79
N SER A 22 25.69 33.25 -20.10
CA SER A 22 26.90 32.76 -20.76
C SER A 22 28.02 33.78 -20.76
N VAL A 23 29.26 33.34 -20.52
CA VAL A 23 30.47 33.96 -21.11
C VAL A 23 31.40 32.84 -21.57
N LEU A 24 31.80 32.92 -22.84
CA LEU A 24 32.61 31.96 -23.58
C LEU A 24 34.02 31.80 -23.02
N ASN A 25 34.53 30.57 -22.99
CA ASN A 25 35.89 30.28 -23.40
C ASN A 25 36.01 28.84 -23.93
N MET A 26 36.51 28.70 -25.15
CA MET A 26 36.70 27.40 -25.81
C MET A 26 38.03 26.78 -25.36
N ALA A 27 37.96 25.66 -24.65
CA ALA A 27 39.02 24.65 -24.61
C ALA A 27 38.45 23.33 -24.05
N ASN A 28 38.13 22.42 -24.96
CA ASN A 28 38.26 20.96 -24.82
C ASN A 28 37.96 20.34 -23.44
N ASP A 29 36.68 20.32 -23.04
CA ASP A 29 36.21 19.52 -21.90
C ASP A 29 35.59 18.21 -22.39
N THR A 30 36.31 17.12 -22.12
CA THR A 30 35.75 15.78 -22.00
C THR A 30 34.64 15.82 -20.95
N VAL A 31 33.39 15.87 -21.40
CA VAL A 31 32.22 15.67 -20.54
C VAL A 31 32.28 14.22 -20.05
N ASN A 32 32.67 14.06 -18.79
CA ASN A 32 32.53 12.83 -18.02
C ASN A 32 31.04 12.57 -17.80
N ASP A 33 30.40 12.02 -18.83
CA ASP A 33 29.08 11.42 -18.73
C ASP A 33 29.16 10.31 -17.68
N SER A 34 28.21 10.29 -16.75
CA SER A 34 28.23 9.35 -15.63
C SER A 34 28.00 7.94 -16.18
N ALA A 35 29.07 7.23 -16.53
CA ALA A 35 28.99 5.91 -17.13
C ALA A 35 28.17 4.99 -16.22
N VAL A 36 26.92 4.71 -16.60
CA VAL A 36 26.03 3.80 -15.89
C VAL A 36 26.72 2.44 -15.87
N THR A 37 27.16 2.02 -14.69
CA THR A 37 27.85 0.74 -14.51
C THR A 37 26.82 -0.38 -14.56
N LEU A 38 26.71 -1.04 -15.72
CA LEU A 38 25.90 -2.24 -15.87
C LEU A 38 26.53 -3.40 -15.08
N ARG A 39 25.69 -4.13 -14.33
CA ARG A 39 26.14 -5.20 -13.43
C ARG A 39 25.48 -6.51 -13.83
N ARG A 40 26.27 -7.59 -13.81
CA ARG A 40 25.74 -8.95 -13.98
C ARG A 40 25.02 -9.35 -12.70
N HIS A 41 23.78 -9.83 -12.80
CA HIS A 41 23.01 -10.26 -11.65
C HIS A 41 23.66 -11.50 -11.02
N PRO A 42 23.94 -11.53 -9.70
CA PRO A 42 24.73 -12.60 -9.10
C PRO A 42 24.04 -13.97 -9.14
N LYS A 43 22.70 -13.99 -9.05
CA LYS A 43 21.89 -15.22 -9.05
C LYS A 43 21.45 -15.65 -10.45
N TYR A 44 21.19 -14.69 -11.33
CA TYR A 44 20.58 -14.90 -12.64
C TYR A 44 21.57 -14.59 -13.76
N TRP A 45 22.73 -15.23 -13.65
CA TRP A 45 23.73 -15.28 -14.69
C TRP A 45 23.99 -16.73 -15.05
N LEU A 46 23.03 -17.35 -15.75
CA LEU A 46 23.03 -18.77 -16.01
C LEU A 46 24.05 -19.14 -17.10
N ASP A 47 24.83 -20.19 -16.88
CA ASP A 47 25.86 -20.64 -17.82
C ASP A 47 25.26 -21.07 -19.16
N ASP A 48 24.12 -21.75 -19.11
CA ASP A 48 23.29 -22.20 -20.25
C ASP A 48 22.25 -21.18 -20.73
N GLY A 49 22.22 -20.00 -20.12
CA GLY A 49 21.31 -18.92 -20.52
C GLY A 49 21.53 -18.51 -21.98
N SER A 50 20.44 -18.24 -22.69
CA SER A 50 20.41 -18.00 -24.14
C SER A 50 19.91 -16.61 -24.52
N LEU A 51 19.68 -15.75 -23.53
CA LEU A 51 19.21 -14.37 -23.67
C LEU A 51 19.76 -13.55 -22.50
N VAL A 52 20.26 -12.35 -22.78
CA VAL A 52 20.59 -11.37 -21.74
C VAL A 52 19.51 -10.29 -21.70
N VAL A 53 18.80 -10.17 -20.60
CA VAL A 53 17.80 -9.12 -20.38
C VAL A 53 18.42 -8.01 -19.55
N ARG A 54 18.28 -6.76 -19.99
CA ARG A 54 18.70 -5.57 -19.25
C ARG A 54 17.49 -4.85 -18.68
N THR A 55 17.44 -4.71 -17.37
CA THR A 55 16.52 -3.84 -16.64
C THR A 55 17.33 -2.82 -15.84
N GLN A 56 17.02 -1.52 -15.96
CA GLN A 56 17.76 -0.45 -15.29
C GLN A 56 19.30 -0.63 -15.43
N ASN A 57 19.97 -1.00 -14.33
CA ASN A 57 21.43 -1.17 -14.23
C ASN A 57 21.89 -2.62 -14.19
N ASP A 58 20.96 -3.59 -14.20
CA ASP A 58 21.28 -5.01 -14.04
C ASP A 58 21.07 -5.80 -15.34
N LEU A 59 21.91 -6.81 -15.52
CA LEU A 59 21.91 -7.73 -16.64
C LEU A 59 21.64 -9.15 -16.13
N PHE A 60 20.65 -9.81 -16.74
CA PHE A 60 20.20 -11.13 -16.38
C PHE A 60 20.43 -12.08 -17.57
N LYS A 61 21.32 -13.06 -17.44
CA LYS A 61 21.53 -14.09 -18.46
C LYS A 61 20.64 -15.30 -18.13
N VAL A 62 19.60 -15.51 -18.93
CA VAL A 62 18.48 -16.41 -18.64
C VAL A 62 18.00 -17.18 -19.88
N HIS A 63 17.08 -18.13 -19.71
CA HIS A 63 16.52 -18.94 -20.78
C HIS A 63 15.51 -18.17 -21.63
N ARG A 64 15.83 -17.96 -22.92
CA ARG A 64 14.95 -17.29 -23.89
C ARG A 64 13.58 -17.94 -23.98
N THR A 65 13.56 -19.27 -24.12
CA THR A 65 12.34 -20.05 -24.34
C THR A 65 11.37 -19.95 -23.18
N LEU A 66 11.86 -19.86 -21.94
CA LEU A 66 11.04 -19.68 -20.74
C LEU A 66 10.33 -18.33 -20.77
N LEU A 67 11.06 -17.25 -21.03
CA LEU A 67 10.46 -15.91 -21.08
C LEU A 67 9.51 -15.73 -22.28
N HIS A 68 9.92 -16.13 -23.48
CA HIS A 68 9.12 -15.96 -24.71
C HIS A 68 7.83 -16.77 -24.69
N ARG A 69 7.81 -17.91 -24.00
CA ARG A 69 6.61 -18.73 -23.85
C ARG A 69 5.52 -18.02 -23.04
N HIS A 70 5.91 -17.19 -22.08
CA HIS A 70 4.98 -16.61 -21.11
C HIS A 70 4.78 -15.10 -21.26
N SER A 71 5.64 -14.42 -22.03
CA SER A 71 5.58 -12.98 -22.27
C SER A 71 5.62 -12.64 -23.77
N SER A 72 4.52 -12.07 -24.24
CA SER A 72 4.40 -11.55 -25.60
C SER A 72 5.33 -10.34 -25.82
N VAL A 73 5.45 -9.48 -24.81
CA VAL A 73 6.28 -8.27 -24.81
C VAL A 73 7.77 -8.63 -24.99
N LEU A 74 8.29 -9.54 -24.17
CA LEU A 74 9.70 -9.95 -24.26
C LEU A 74 10.01 -10.69 -25.58
N SER A 75 9.05 -11.43 -26.12
CA SER A 75 9.17 -12.06 -27.44
C SER A 75 9.30 -11.01 -28.57
N SER A 76 8.45 -9.97 -28.53
CA SER A 76 8.46 -8.88 -29.51
C SER A 76 9.72 -8.02 -29.40
N LEU A 77 10.10 -7.59 -28.19
CA LEU A 77 11.31 -6.78 -27.95
C LEU A 77 12.59 -7.47 -28.44
N SER A 78 12.64 -8.80 -28.35
CA SER A 78 13.76 -9.61 -28.86
C SER A 78 13.84 -9.63 -30.38
N SER A 79 12.70 -9.48 -31.06
CA SER A 79 12.59 -9.54 -32.52
C SER A 79 12.90 -8.18 -33.13
N ASP A 80 12.41 -7.09 -32.53
CA ASP A 80 12.63 -5.72 -33.02
C ASP A 80 14.11 -5.32 -32.94
N GLN A 81 14.80 -5.68 -31.84
CA GLN A 81 16.24 -5.43 -31.66
C GLN A 81 17.13 -6.26 -32.60
N SER A 82 16.57 -7.21 -33.33
CA SER A 82 17.28 -7.95 -34.38
C SER A 82 17.15 -7.35 -35.78
N GLN A 83 16.20 -6.41 -35.98
CA GLN A 83 15.92 -5.80 -37.28
C GLN A 83 16.54 -4.41 -37.44
N ASP A 84 16.81 -3.71 -36.34
CA ASP A 84 17.49 -2.41 -36.38
C ASP A 84 18.99 -2.64 -36.64
N GLY A 85 19.43 -2.38 -37.88
CA GLY A 85 20.74 -2.76 -38.45
C GLY A 85 22.00 -2.16 -37.79
N GLY A 86 21.94 -1.74 -36.53
CA GLY A 86 23.10 -1.54 -35.67
C GLY A 86 23.63 -2.88 -35.17
N GLU A 87 24.94 -2.97 -34.90
CA GLU A 87 25.56 -4.17 -34.32
C GLU A 87 24.70 -4.72 -33.17
N SER A 88 24.09 -5.90 -33.37
CA SER A 88 23.34 -6.56 -32.31
C SER A 88 24.27 -6.76 -31.13
N ARG A 89 24.13 -5.91 -30.10
CA ARG A 89 24.95 -6.01 -28.89
C ARG A 89 24.69 -7.38 -28.31
N SER A 90 25.69 -8.24 -28.40
CA SER A 90 25.70 -9.55 -27.78
C SER A 90 26.62 -9.51 -26.58
N ILE A 91 26.21 -10.17 -25.50
CA ILE A 91 27.03 -10.34 -24.30
C ILE A 91 27.16 -11.85 -24.08
N ASP A 92 28.39 -12.32 -23.96
CA ASP A 92 28.73 -13.75 -23.86
C ASP A 92 28.09 -14.58 -25.00
N GLY A 93 28.06 -14.01 -26.22
CA GLY A 93 27.47 -14.64 -27.41
C GLY A 93 25.94 -14.71 -27.43
N CYS A 94 25.27 -14.16 -26.40
CA CYS A 94 23.81 -14.13 -26.28
C CYS A 94 23.25 -12.79 -26.76
N PRO A 95 22.08 -12.76 -27.43
CA PRO A 95 21.40 -11.52 -27.76
C PRO A 95 21.03 -10.76 -26.48
N VAL A 96 21.19 -9.44 -26.50
CA VAL A 96 20.77 -8.56 -25.41
C VAL A 96 19.42 -7.93 -25.75
N VAL A 97 18.49 -7.98 -24.80
CA VAL A 97 17.21 -7.28 -24.86
C VAL A 97 17.16 -6.25 -23.77
N HIS A 98 17.06 -4.99 -24.16
CA HIS A 98 16.77 -3.91 -23.23
C HIS A 98 15.26 -3.83 -23.00
N VAL A 99 14.83 -3.93 -21.74
CA VAL A 99 13.48 -3.55 -21.32
C VAL A 99 13.41 -2.02 -21.34
N PRO A 100 12.51 -1.42 -22.14
CA PRO A 100 12.37 0.03 -22.22
C PRO A 100 12.05 0.70 -20.87
N ASP A 101 12.60 1.89 -20.64
CA ASP A 101 12.43 2.62 -19.37
C ASP A 101 10.97 3.04 -19.13
N ASP A 102 10.16 3.21 -20.18
CA ASP A 102 8.73 3.54 -20.10
C ASP A 102 7.86 2.38 -19.59
N LEU A 103 8.35 1.15 -19.61
CA LEU A 103 7.69 0.02 -18.96
C LEU A 103 7.90 0.01 -17.43
N ASP A 104 8.75 0.87 -16.88
CA ASP A 104 8.99 1.07 -15.45
C ASP A 104 9.23 -0.23 -14.65
N VAL A 105 9.94 -1.19 -15.26
CA VAL A 105 10.28 -2.46 -14.61
C VAL A 105 11.57 -2.30 -13.82
N SER A 106 11.49 -2.37 -12.49
CA SER A 106 12.67 -2.36 -11.65
C SER A 106 13.45 -3.68 -11.72
N SER A 107 14.77 -3.64 -11.47
CA SER A 107 15.56 -4.88 -11.39
C SER A 107 15.06 -5.83 -10.32
N ALA A 108 14.56 -5.31 -9.20
CA ALA A 108 14.02 -6.11 -8.10
C ALA A 108 12.70 -6.80 -8.49
N ASP A 109 11.81 -6.11 -9.23
CA ASP A 109 10.56 -6.71 -9.71
C ASP A 109 10.84 -7.81 -10.74
N PHE A 110 11.81 -7.58 -11.64
CA PHE A 110 12.23 -8.59 -12.59
C PHE A 110 12.89 -9.79 -11.90
N GLU A 111 13.75 -9.56 -10.90
CA GLU A 111 14.34 -10.61 -10.07
C GLU A 111 13.26 -11.48 -9.39
N ALA A 112 12.27 -10.85 -8.74
CA ALA A 112 11.17 -11.57 -8.10
C ALA A 112 10.35 -12.41 -9.09
N LEU A 113 10.12 -11.90 -10.30
CA LEU A 113 9.46 -12.63 -11.39
C LEU A 113 10.29 -13.85 -11.83
N LEU A 114 11.61 -13.70 -11.99
CA LEU A 114 12.50 -14.80 -12.31
C LEU A 114 12.51 -15.86 -11.20
N GLU A 115 12.53 -15.43 -9.93
CA GLU A 115 12.44 -16.34 -8.78
C GLU A 115 11.17 -17.19 -8.78
N HIS A 116 10.07 -16.62 -9.24
CA HIS A 116 8.83 -17.37 -9.43
C HIS A 116 8.95 -18.35 -10.61
N LEU A 117 9.45 -17.89 -11.76
CA LEU A 117 9.58 -18.69 -13.00
C LEU A 117 10.53 -19.88 -12.87
N TYR A 118 11.64 -19.72 -12.15
CA TYR A 118 12.61 -20.78 -11.88
C TYR A 118 12.26 -21.60 -10.64
N HIS A 119 11.15 -21.30 -9.97
CA HIS A 119 10.69 -21.97 -8.74
C HIS A 119 11.66 -21.86 -7.55
N ASP A 120 12.56 -20.88 -7.56
CA ASP A 120 13.46 -20.60 -6.43
C ASP A 120 12.70 -20.02 -5.23
N PHE A 121 11.68 -19.21 -5.51
CA PHE A 121 10.77 -18.67 -4.50
C PHE A 121 9.37 -18.53 -5.14
N PRO A 122 8.48 -19.52 -5.02
CA PRO A 122 7.15 -19.44 -5.61
C PRO A 122 6.25 -18.39 -4.93
N LEU A 123 5.10 -18.08 -5.54
CA LEU A 123 4.03 -17.30 -4.93
C LEU A 123 3.09 -18.23 -4.16
N ASP A 124 3.58 -18.83 -3.08
CA ASP A 124 2.79 -19.66 -2.20
C ASP A 124 1.89 -18.80 -1.26
N PRO A 125 0.99 -19.40 -0.46
CA PRO A 125 0.13 -18.65 0.45
C PRO A 125 0.86 -17.85 1.53
N GLU A 126 2.10 -18.19 1.85
CA GLU A 126 2.92 -17.53 2.88
C GLU A 126 3.86 -16.47 2.29
N ALA A 127 3.76 -16.22 0.97
CA ALA A 127 4.60 -15.25 0.29
C ALA A 127 4.38 -13.84 0.86
N PRO A 128 5.45 -13.12 1.26
CA PRO A 128 5.32 -11.80 1.86
C PRO A 128 4.77 -10.78 0.87
N PHE A 129 4.10 -9.74 1.38
CA PHE A 129 3.48 -8.69 0.57
C PHE A 129 4.43 -8.10 -0.47
N ALA A 130 5.65 -7.72 -0.07
CA ALA A 130 6.65 -7.13 -0.96
C ALA A 130 6.95 -7.99 -2.19
N ARG A 131 6.98 -9.32 -2.02
CA ARG A 131 7.17 -10.28 -3.11
C ARG A 131 5.97 -10.30 -4.05
N VAL A 132 4.77 -10.41 -3.48
CA VAL A 132 3.51 -10.42 -4.24
C VAL A 132 3.39 -9.13 -5.06
N ALA A 133 3.67 -7.97 -4.44
CA ALA A 133 3.69 -6.67 -5.08
C ALA A 133 4.66 -6.61 -6.27
N SER A 134 5.91 -7.05 -6.07
CA SER A 134 6.92 -7.06 -7.13
C SER A 134 6.54 -7.94 -8.32
N VAL A 135 6.06 -9.15 -8.07
CA VAL A 135 5.61 -10.05 -9.15
C VAL A 135 4.35 -9.50 -9.82
N LEU A 136 3.40 -8.94 -9.06
CA LEU A 136 2.18 -8.35 -9.61
C LEU A 136 2.48 -7.21 -10.59
N ARG A 137 3.40 -6.30 -10.22
CA ARG A 137 3.89 -5.24 -11.10
C ARG A 137 4.48 -5.84 -12.37
N ALA A 138 5.62 -6.53 -12.26
CA ALA A 138 6.37 -7.00 -13.43
C ALA A 138 5.54 -7.87 -14.39
N SER A 139 4.63 -8.68 -13.88
CA SER A 139 3.78 -9.57 -14.68
C SER A 139 2.60 -8.86 -15.37
N SER A 140 2.30 -7.61 -15.03
CA SER A 140 1.13 -6.90 -15.56
C SER A 140 1.20 -6.68 -17.06
N SER A 141 0.02 -6.54 -17.69
CA SER A 141 -0.09 -6.25 -19.13
C SER A 141 0.46 -4.88 -19.53
N ARG A 142 0.71 -3.98 -18.57
CA ARG A 142 1.34 -2.68 -18.79
C ARG A 142 2.87 -2.76 -18.79
N GLN A 143 3.43 -3.87 -18.32
CA GLN A 143 4.87 -4.09 -18.16
C GLN A 143 5.32 -5.27 -19.03
N LEU A 144 5.68 -6.41 -18.44
CA LEU A 144 6.21 -7.54 -19.21
C LEU A 144 5.13 -8.52 -19.68
N ASP A 145 3.86 -8.31 -19.32
CA ASP A 145 2.71 -9.11 -19.78
C ASP A 145 2.91 -10.62 -19.61
N PHE A 146 2.78 -11.10 -18.36
CA PHE A 146 2.74 -12.52 -18.00
C PHE A 146 1.34 -12.87 -17.42
N PRO A 147 0.31 -13.07 -18.25
CA PRO A 147 -1.09 -13.10 -17.79
C PRO A 147 -1.39 -14.14 -16.70
N ALA A 148 -0.86 -15.36 -16.84
CA ALA A 148 -1.08 -16.43 -15.86
C ALA A 148 -0.44 -16.12 -14.50
N ILE A 149 0.76 -15.53 -14.50
CA ILE A 149 1.47 -15.13 -13.29
C ILE A 149 0.79 -13.91 -12.67
N HIS A 150 0.34 -12.96 -13.49
CA HIS A 150 -0.37 -11.79 -13.02
C HIS A 150 -1.69 -12.14 -12.33
N GLN A 151 -2.45 -13.07 -12.91
CA GLN A 151 -3.67 -13.59 -12.28
C GLN A 151 -3.36 -14.26 -10.93
N LEU A 152 -2.29 -15.06 -10.85
CA LEU A 152 -1.87 -15.68 -9.59
C LEU A 152 -1.46 -14.64 -8.55
N ALA A 153 -0.64 -13.66 -8.93
CA ALA A 153 -0.21 -12.59 -8.04
C ALA A 153 -1.39 -11.75 -7.53
N ARG A 154 -2.39 -11.49 -8.38
CA ARG A 154 -3.63 -10.82 -7.99
C ARG A 154 -4.41 -11.63 -6.97
N GLN A 155 -4.62 -12.92 -7.19
CA GLN A 155 -5.31 -13.79 -6.23
C GLN A 155 -4.57 -13.87 -4.89
N ARG A 156 -3.23 -13.86 -4.93
CA ARG A 156 -2.41 -13.80 -3.73
C ARG A 156 -2.58 -12.48 -2.99
N LEU A 157 -2.53 -11.36 -3.70
CA LEU A 157 -2.80 -10.04 -3.11
C LEU A 157 -4.18 -10.02 -2.45
N GLU A 158 -5.22 -10.51 -3.12
CA GLU A 158 -6.58 -10.60 -2.57
C GLU A 158 -6.64 -11.41 -1.27
N SER A 159 -5.88 -12.51 -1.18
CA SER A 159 -5.86 -13.37 0.02
C SER A 159 -5.11 -12.79 1.22
N LEU A 160 -4.30 -11.75 1.03
CA LEU A 160 -3.56 -11.09 2.12
C LEU A 160 -4.45 -10.17 2.97
N PHE A 161 -5.63 -9.81 2.49
CA PHE A 161 -6.47 -8.80 3.14
C PHE A 161 -7.87 -9.34 3.48
N PRO A 162 -8.49 -8.84 4.56
CA PRO A 162 -9.87 -9.17 4.87
C PRO A 162 -10.82 -8.56 3.84
N THR A 163 -11.87 -9.32 3.51
CA THR A 163 -12.94 -8.89 2.59
C THR A 163 -14.20 -8.41 3.32
N GLY A 164 -14.25 -8.57 4.64
CA GLY A 164 -15.39 -8.22 5.48
C GLY A 164 -15.09 -7.12 6.51
N PRO A 165 -16.13 -6.61 7.20
CA PRO A 165 -15.96 -5.60 8.24
C PRO A 165 -15.12 -6.18 9.37
N GLN A 166 -13.90 -5.67 9.53
CA GLN A 166 -13.04 -5.98 10.66
C GLN A 166 -12.65 -4.68 11.36
N PRO A 167 -12.89 -4.55 12.68
CA PRO A 167 -12.55 -3.35 13.42
C PRO A 167 -11.04 -3.07 13.43
N ALA A 168 -10.20 -4.10 13.52
CA ALA A 168 -8.76 -3.93 13.50
C ALA A 168 -8.12 -5.01 12.62
N PHE A 169 -7.34 -4.58 11.64
CA PHE A 169 -6.49 -5.44 10.84
C PHE A 169 -5.17 -4.71 10.60
N ASP A 170 -4.06 -5.33 11.01
CA ASP A 170 -2.74 -4.75 10.80
C ASP A 170 -2.30 -5.02 9.36
N ILE A 171 -1.86 -3.97 8.67
CA ILE A 171 -1.47 -4.03 7.27
C ILE A 171 -0.05 -3.52 7.14
N GLU A 172 0.83 -4.39 6.66
CA GLU A 172 2.14 -3.98 6.20
C GLU A 172 2.02 -3.16 4.91
N ASN A 173 2.48 -1.91 4.92
CA ASN A 173 2.51 -0.99 3.77
C ASN A 173 1.12 -0.78 3.09
N PRO A 174 0.13 -0.23 3.84
CA PRO A 174 -1.23 -0.09 3.34
C PRO A 174 -1.35 0.86 2.14
N ASP A 175 -0.41 1.80 1.99
CA ASP A 175 -0.36 2.78 0.91
C ASP A 175 0.07 2.15 -0.43
N ASP A 176 1.11 1.31 -0.41
CA ASP A 176 1.52 0.54 -1.59
C ASP A 176 0.42 -0.47 -1.96
N ALA A 177 -0.14 -1.17 -0.96
CA ALA A 177 -1.24 -2.12 -1.17
C ALA A 177 -2.47 -1.44 -1.80
N LEU A 178 -2.87 -0.26 -1.33
CA LEU A 178 -3.98 0.49 -1.93
C LEU A 178 -3.67 0.91 -3.36
N THR A 179 -2.46 1.40 -3.62
CA THR A 179 -2.03 1.82 -4.95
C THR A 179 -2.13 0.66 -5.93
N LEU A 180 -1.57 -0.51 -5.57
CA LEU A 180 -1.65 -1.73 -6.38
C LEU A 180 -3.10 -2.20 -6.56
N ALA A 181 -3.92 -2.16 -5.51
CA ALA A 181 -5.32 -2.59 -5.59
C ALA A 181 -6.14 -1.72 -6.54
N VAL A 182 -5.86 -0.41 -6.60
CA VAL A 182 -6.51 0.52 -7.53
C VAL A 182 -5.97 0.35 -8.95
N ASP A 183 -4.65 0.31 -9.13
CA ASP A 183 -4.00 0.23 -10.45
C ASP A 183 -4.33 -1.07 -11.18
N TYR A 184 -4.42 -2.18 -10.45
CA TYR A 184 -4.71 -3.52 -10.97
C TYR A 184 -6.16 -3.96 -10.76
N HIS A 185 -7.05 -3.05 -10.36
CA HIS A 185 -8.50 -3.28 -10.25
C HIS A 185 -8.87 -4.47 -9.35
N VAL A 186 -8.21 -4.55 -8.20
CA VAL A 186 -8.44 -5.56 -7.15
C VAL A 186 -9.47 -5.00 -6.17
N TYR A 187 -10.74 -4.97 -6.58
CA TYR A 187 -11.79 -4.22 -5.87
C TYR A 187 -12.14 -4.79 -4.49
N SER A 188 -12.07 -6.11 -4.32
CA SER A 188 -12.44 -6.83 -3.09
C SER A 188 -11.71 -6.34 -1.84
N ILE A 189 -10.48 -5.85 -1.99
CA ILE A 189 -9.63 -5.38 -0.87
C ILE A 189 -9.60 -3.86 -0.73
N GLN A 190 -10.11 -3.10 -1.72
CA GLN A 190 -10.03 -1.64 -1.71
C GLN A 190 -10.74 -1.03 -0.50
N LYS A 191 -11.91 -1.57 -0.10
CA LYS A 191 -12.64 -1.06 1.07
C LYS A 191 -11.82 -1.13 2.35
N ALA A 192 -11.22 -2.29 2.63
CA ALA A 192 -10.39 -2.49 3.81
C ALA A 192 -9.20 -1.52 3.83
N LEU A 193 -8.53 -1.35 2.69
CA LEU A 193 -7.37 -0.48 2.55
C LEU A 193 -7.74 1.00 2.68
N PHE A 194 -8.81 1.43 2.01
CA PHE A 194 -9.33 2.79 2.13
C PHE A 194 -9.76 3.10 3.57
N TYR A 195 -10.48 2.18 4.22
CA TYR A 195 -10.86 2.33 5.62
C TYR A 195 -9.62 2.50 6.50
N THR A 196 -8.66 1.59 6.37
CA THR A 196 -7.44 1.60 7.18
C THR A 196 -6.67 2.90 7.00
N LEU A 197 -6.44 3.35 5.77
CA LEU A 197 -5.71 4.59 5.49
C LEU A 197 -6.48 5.84 5.94
N ALA A 198 -7.79 5.91 5.73
CA ALA A 198 -8.59 7.05 6.14
C ALA A 198 -8.65 7.19 7.67
N THR A 199 -8.74 6.06 8.39
CA THR A 199 -8.96 6.05 9.84
C THR A 199 -7.66 6.05 10.67
N HIS A 200 -6.58 5.48 10.15
CA HIS A 200 -5.27 5.41 10.83
C HIS A 200 -4.27 6.51 10.42
N ALA A 201 -4.62 7.39 9.50
CA ALA A 201 -3.80 8.58 9.20
C ALA A 201 -3.61 9.52 10.41
N ASN A 202 -4.47 9.42 11.43
CA ASN A 202 -4.55 10.38 12.53
C ASN A 202 -3.96 9.88 13.87
N LEU A 203 -3.23 8.75 13.92
CA LEU A 203 -2.91 8.08 15.21
C LEU A 203 -1.45 8.04 15.66
N ASP A 204 -0.52 8.69 14.97
CA ASP A 204 0.86 8.85 15.50
C ASP A 204 1.10 10.18 16.24
N HIS A 205 0.04 10.92 16.56
CA HIS A 205 0.13 12.01 17.52
C HIS A 205 -0.45 11.52 18.84
N ASP A 206 0.39 10.82 19.62
CA ASP A 206 0.45 10.85 21.10
C ASP A 206 1.15 9.59 21.65
N GLU A 207 2.42 9.36 21.27
CA GLU A 207 3.35 8.82 22.26
C GLU A 207 3.93 10.04 23.01
N PRO A 208 3.75 10.18 24.33
CA PRO A 208 4.33 11.28 25.06
C PRO A 208 5.86 11.19 24.94
N GLU A 209 6.46 12.20 24.31
CA GLU A 209 7.91 12.43 24.29
C GLU A 209 8.44 12.75 25.71
N GLU A 210 8.38 11.81 26.65
CA GLU A 210 8.89 12.00 28.01
C GLU A 210 10.43 11.84 28.11
N TYR A 211 11.14 11.88 26.97
CA TYR A 211 12.62 11.85 26.95
C TYR A 211 13.28 12.92 26.07
N ALA A 212 12.57 13.95 25.62
CA ALA A 212 13.15 15.07 24.85
C ALA A 212 13.43 16.31 25.73
N LEU A 213 14.03 16.13 26.90
CA LEU A 213 14.63 17.25 27.65
C LEU A 213 16.09 17.43 27.25
N LEU A 214 16.33 18.36 26.32
CA LEU A 214 17.37 19.42 26.36
C LEU A 214 17.68 19.92 24.95
N GLY A 215 17.16 21.09 24.58
CA GLY A 215 17.79 21.90 23.53
C GLY A 215 16.87 22.81 22.74
N THR A 216 16.83 24.07 23.17
CA THR A 216 16.66 25.29 22.36
C THR A 216 15.30 25.63 21.74
N SER A 217 14.83 26.81 22.19
CA SER A 217 13.70 27.60 21.76
C SER A 217 13.74 27.99 20.27
N ALA A 218 12.63 27.80 19.56
CA ALA A 218 12.20 28.68 18.46
C ALA A 218 10.70 28.49 18.17
N GLN A 219 9.91 29.51 18.52
CA GLN A 219 8.75 30.11 17.84
C GLN A 219 7.78 29.20 17.04
N GLY A 220 6.50 29.33 17.39
CA GLY A 220 5.42 28.51 16.87
C GLY A 220 5.00 28.79 15.43
N ALA A 221 4.44 27.75 14.84
CA ALA A 221 3.44 27.77 13.78
C ALA A 221 2.52 26.56 14.02
N PRO A 222 1.19 26.66 13.84
CA PRO A 222 0.34 25.48 13.85
C PRO A 222 0.70 24.69 12.60
N THR A 223 1.35 23.54 12.76
CA THR A 223 1.59 22.63 11.65
C THR A 223 0.24 22.09 11.17
N ASN A 224 -0.31 22.71 10.12
CA ASN A 224 -1.27 22.10 9.19
C ASN A 224 -0.56 20.94 8.45
N ALA A 225 -0.05 19.96 9.19
CA ALA A 225 0.44 18.73 8.61
C ALA A 225 -0.79 17.91 8.24
N ASN A 226 -0.99 17.64 6.95
CA ASN A 226 -2.02 16.71 6.52
C ASN A 226 -1.69 15.34 7.15
N PRO A 227 -2.57 14.73 7.95
CA PRO A 227 -2.28 13.46 8.63
C PRO A 227 -1.91 12.33 7.65
N LEU A 228 -2.40 12.41 6.41
CA LEU A 228 -2.07 11.50 5.32
C LEU A 228 -0.64 11.68 4.76
N SER A 229 0.10 12.72 5.16
CA SER A 229 1.46 12.99 4.68
C SER A 229 2.48 11.92 5.11
N ARG A 230 2.11 11.01 6.02
CA ARG A 230 2.94 9.86 6.40
C ARG A 230 2.95 8.74 5.36
N PHE A 231 1.94 8.70 4.49
CA PHE A 231 1.77 7.68 3.46
C PHE A 231 2.17 8.19 2.09
N ASN A 232 2.79 7.35 1.26
CA ASN A 232 3.21 7.73 -0.08
C ASN A 232 2.09 7.48 -1.10
N LEU A 233 0.97 8.18 -0.90
CA LEU A 233 -0.22 8.09 -1.77
C LEU A 233 -0.20 9.15 -2.86
N SER A 234 -0.77 8.82 -4.02
CA SER A 234 -1.03 9.82 -5.06
C SER A 234 -2.04 10.86 -4.56
N PRO A 235 -1.99 12.12 -5.04
CA PRO A 235 -2.93 13.15 -4.62
C PRO A 235 -4.40 12.73 -4.77
N THR A 236 -4.72 11.98 -5.83
CA THR A 236 -6.06 11.44 -6.07
C THR A 236 -6.49 10.45 -4.99
N LEU A 237 -5.62 9.52 -4.59
CA LEU A 237 -5.93 8.54 -3.54
C LEU A 237 -6.05 9.23 -2.17
N THR A 238 -5.18 10.21 -1.90
CA THR A 238 -5.25 11.04 -0.69
C THR A 238 -6.60 11.76 -0.59
N THR A 239 -7.04 12.44 -1.67
CA THR A 239 -8.36 13.09 -1.69
C THR A 239 -9.50 12.09 -1.44
N ARG A 240 -9.43 10.90 -2.04
CA ARG A 240 -10.46 9.86 -1.83
C ARG A 240 -10.50 9.38 -0.37
N CYS A 241 -9.35 9.23 0.29
CA CYS A 241 -9.30 8.87 1.71
C CYS A 241 -9.89 9.98 2.60
N GLN A 242 -9.62 11.26 2.28
CA GLN A 242 -10.17 12.40 3.02
C GLN A 242 -11.70 12.47 2.89
N VAL A 243 -12.22 12.37 1.67
CA VAL A 243 -13.67 12.37 1.42
C VAL A 243 -14.34 11.20 2.15
N LEU A 244 -13.73 10.00 2.10
CA LEU A 244 -14.24 8.86 2.85
C LEU A 244 -14.27 9.12 4.36
N LEU A 245 -13.23 9.73 4.92
CA LEU A 245 -13.18 10.07 6.33
C LEU A 245 -14.32 11.02 6.71
N ASP A 246 -14.56 12.05 5.89
CA ASP A 246 -15.65 13.01 6.09
C ASP A 246 -17.02 12.31 6.05
N ASP A 247 -17.23 11.40 5.08
CA ASP A 247 -18.46 10.61 4.95
C ASP A 247 -18.67 9.66 6.15
N LEU A 248 -17.60 9.01 6.62
CA LEU A 248 -17.63 8.16 7.81
C LEU A 248 -18.02 8.97 9.05
N ILE A 249 -17.39 10.13 9.26
CA ILE A 249 -17.70 11.02 10.39
C ILE A 249 -19.14 11.50 10.30
N ALA A 250 -19.59 11.95 9.12
CA ALA A 250 -20.95 12.44 8.91
C ALA A 250 -22.01 11.37 9.20
N HIS A 251 -21.76 10.12 8.80
CA HIS A 251 -22.64 8.99 9.09
C HIS A 251 -22.62 8.60 10.57
N PHE A 252 -21.44 8.53 11.19
CA PHE A 252 -21.28 7.97 12.52
C PHE A 252 -21.56 8.95 13.67
N THR A 253 -21.37 10.25 13.44
CA THR A 253 -21.66 11.30 14.45
C THR A 253 -23.07 11.17 15.06
N PRO A 254 -24.17 11.13 14.28
CA PRO A 254 -25.50 10.97 14.88
C PRO A 254 -25.67 9.65 15.63
N ILE A 255 -24.99 8.58 15.22
CA ILE A 255 -25.06 7.27 15.88
C ILE A 255 -24.38 7.34 17.25
N LEU A 256 -23.20 7.96 17.35
CA LEU A 256 -22.45 8.06 18.59
C LEU A 256 -23.11 8.99 19.61
N PHE A 257 -23.64 10.14 19.16
CA PHE A 257 -24.23 11.15 20.04
C PHE A 257 -25.71 10.93 20.37
N THR A 258 -26.36 9.96 19.74
CA THR A 258 -27.71 9.55 20.14
C THR A 258 -27.60 8.45 21.19
N VAL A 259 -28.13 8.74 22.39
CA VAL A 259 -28.20 7.74 23.47
C VAL A 259 -29.01 6.54 22.99
N ALA A 260 -28.45 5.33 23.15
CA ALA A 260 -29.14 4.10 22.80
C ALA A 260 -30.39 3.88 23.67
N THR A 261 -31.47 3.38 23.06
CA THR A 261 -32.72 3.05 23.75
C THR A 261 -32.93 1.55 23.82
N ALA A 262 -33.30 1.00 24.97
CA ALA A 262 -33.52 -0.44 25.13
C ALA A 262 -35.01 -0.81 25.05
N GLY A 263 -35.32 -2.10 24.86
CA GLY A 263 -36.71 -2.61 24.90
C GLY A 263 -37.41 -2.41 26.25
N HIS A 264 -36.63 -2.23 27.33
CA HIS A 264 -37.12 -1.96 28.67
C HIS A 264 -36.78 -0.54 29.13
N MET A 265 -37.73 0.14 29.78
CA MET A 265 -37.56 1.51 30.28
C MET A 265 -36.40 1.62 31.27
N ALA A 266 -36.30 0.70 32.24
CA ALA A 266 -35.20 0.69 33.21
C ALA A 266 -33.83 0.52 32.54
N CYS A 267 -33.72 -0.30 31.48
CA CYS A 267 -32.47 -0.43 30.72
C CYS A 267 -32.16 0.84 29.90
N THR A 268 -33.18 1.53 29.41
CA THR A 268 -33.01 2.84 28.74
C THR A 268 -32.48 3.89 29.72
N ASP A 269 -32.95 3.89 30.96
CA ASP A 269 -32.45 4.80 32.00
C ASP A 269 -30.97 4.55 32.29
N VAL A 270 -30.52 3.28 32.31
CA VAL A 270 -29.10 2.95 32.44
C VAL A 270 -28.29 3.51 31.27
N PHE A 271 -28.75 3.33 30.02
CA PHE A 271 -28.07 3.95 28.88
C PHE A 271 -28.01 5.48 29.03
N ALA A 272 -29.11 6.15 29.39
CA ALA A 272 -29.13 7.59 29.57
C ALA A 272 -28.11 8.08 30.61
N GLU A 273 -27.90 7.34 31.70
CA GLU A 273 -26.91 7.67 32.72
C GLU A 273 -25.47 7.35 32.27
N LYS A 274 -25.25 6.18 31.66
CA LYS A 274 -23.92 5.64 31.41
C LYS A 274 -23.34 5.98 30.04
N TRP A 275 -24.14 6.38 29.06
CA TRP A 275 -23.68 6.61 27.68
C TRP A 275 -22.61 7.68 27.57
N MET A 276 -22.77 8.82 28.26
CA MET A 276 -21.76 9.88 28.24
C MET A 276 -20.41 9.40 28.79
N PRO A 277 -20.30 8.87 30.04
CA PRO A 277 -19.01 8.47 30.60
C PRO A 277 -18.41 7.20 29.97
N LEU A 278 -19.22 6.23 29.52
CA LEU A 278 -18.71 4.95 29.01
C LEU A 278 -18.55 4.89 27.50
N VAL A 279 -19.28 5.70 26.74
CA VAL A 279 -19.26 5.66 25.26
C VAL A 279 -18.71 6.95 24.68
N ILE A 280 -19.34 8.10 24.95
CA ILE A 280 -18.96 9.37 24.30
C ILE A 280 -17.57 9.81 24.75
N THR A 281 -17.31 9.87 26.06
CA THR A 281 -16.02 10.36 26.58
C THR A 281 -14.84 9.52 26.09
N PRO A 282 -14.86 8.17 26.17
CA PRO A 282 -13.76 7.35 25.64
C PRO A 282 -13.63 7.41 24.12
N ALA A 283 -14.75 7.47 23.38
CA ALA A 283 -14.71 7.61 21.93
C ALA A 283 -14.05 8.94 21.51
N LEU A 284 -14.35 10.05 22.18
CA LEU A 284 -13.70 11.33 21.88
C LEU A 284 -12.21 11.32 22.24
N ALA A 285 -11.82 10.67 23.33
CA ALA A 285 -10.42 10.56 23.73
C ALA A 285 -9.56 9.78 22.72
N ASN A 286 -10.14 8.79 22.04
CA ASN A 286 -9.41 7.87 21.16
C ASN A 286 -9.70 8.09 19.66
N ASN A 287 -10.17 9.28 19.27
CA ASN A 287 -10.58 9.59 17.89
C ASN A 287 -11.63 8.60 17.32
N GLY A 288 -12.50 8.06 18.16
CA GLY A 288 -13.52 7.08 17.81
C GLY A 288 -14.54 7.56 16.78
N LEU A 289 -14.78 8.87 16.68
CA LEU A 289 -15.59 9.45 15.59
C LEU A 289 -15.03 9.13 14.20
N CYS A 290 -13.71 9.04 14.07
CA CYS A 290 -13.03 8.68 12.84
C CYS A 290 -12.97 7.15 12.62
N ARG A 291 -13.35 6.36 13.63
CA ARG A 291 -13.16 4.90 13.68
C ARG A 291 -14.47 4.19 14.04
N PRO A 292 -15.49 4.26 13.17
CA PRO A 292 -16.83 3.76 13.50
C PRO A 292 -16.86 2.27 13.82
N LEU A 293 -16.10 1.43 13.09
CA LEU A 293 -16.11 -0.02 13.31
C LEU A 293 -15.50 -0.38 14.68
N GLU A 294 -14.38 0.24 15.03
CA GLU A 294 -13.68 0.08 16.31
C GLU A 294 -14.49 0.64 17.47
N THR A 295 -15.15 1.77 17.29
CA THR A 295 -15.96 2.38 18.33
C THR A 295 -17.19 1.52 18.61
N LEU A 296 -17.88 1.05 17.57
CA LEU A 296 -19.00 0.09 17.73
C LEU A 296 -18.54 -1.21 18.41
N GLN A 297 -17.35 -1.71 18.06
CA GLN A 297 -16.77 -2.89 18.71
C GLN A 297 -16.52 -2.62 20.20
N THR A 298 -15.93 -1.47 20.53
CA THR A 298 -15.68 -1.06 21.92
C THR A 298 -16.98 -0.95 22.72
N ILE A 299 -18.04 -0.37 22.13
CA ILE A 299 -19.38 -0.28 22.75
C ILE A 299 -19.95 -1.69 23.01
N MET A 300 -19.79 -2.62 22.06
CA MET A 300 -20.27 -4.00 22.21
C MET A 300 -19.52 -4.77 23.31
N ASP A 301 -18.23 -4.50 23.47
CA ASP A 301 -17.35 -5.20 24.41
C ASP A 301 -17.49 -4.71 25.86
N LEU A 302 -18.17 -3.58 26.10
CA LEU A 302 -18.54 -3.14 27.44
C LEU A 302 -19.42 -4.19 28.15
N ASP A 303 -19.19 -4.36 29.45
CA ASP A 303 -19.99 -5.23 30.31
C ASP A 303 -21.27 -4.52 30.77
N TRP A 304 -22.19 -4.35 29.83
CA TRP A 304 -23.48 -3.71 30.09
C TRP A 304 -24.33 -4.43 31.15
N ALA A 305 -24.13 -5.74 31.33
CA ALA A 305 -24.83 -6.50 32.37
C ALA A 305 -24.37 -6.06 33.77
N ALA A 306 -23.06 -5.85 33.96
CA ALA A 306 -22.52 -5.29 35.21
C ALA A 306 -22.99 -3.85 35.49
N GLU A 307 -23.24 -3.06 34.43
CA GLU A 307 -23.77 -1.70 34.54
C GLU A 307 -25.28 -1.64 34.83
N GLY A 308 -25.99 -2.78 34.80
CA GLY A 308 -27.39 -2.89 35.19
C GLY A 308 -28.38 -3.17 34.05
N LEU A 309 -27.90 -3.51 32.85
CA LEU A 309 -28.79 -3.96 31.77
C LEU A 309 -29.16 -5.44 31.94
N CYS A 310 -30.38 -5.78 31.53
CA CYS A 310 -30.79 -7.18 31.44
C CYS A 310 -30.16 -7.88 30.22
N GLU A 311 -29.93 -9.19 30.34
CA GLU A 311 -29.31 -10.04 29.30
C GLU A 311 -29.99 -9.93 27.92
N GLU A 312 -31.32 -9.81 27.90
CA GLU A 312 -32.09 -9.67 26.66
C GLU A 312 -31.72 -8.38 25.91
N CYS A 313 -31.76 -7.23 26.61
CA CYS A 313 -31.41 -5.95 26.01
C CYS A 313 -29.93 -5.88 25.61
N VAL A 314 -29.03 -6.50 26.37
CA VAL A 314 -27.60 -6.58 25.98
C VAL A 314 -27.44 -7.36 24.68
N ARG A 315 -28.10 -8.51 24.55
CA ARG A 315 -28.05 -9.34 23.34
C ARG A 315 -28.63 -8.61 22.13
N GLU A 316 -29.78 -7.98 22.27
CA GLU A 316 -30.44 -7.20 21.21
C GLU A 316 -29.55 -6.04 20.74
N LYS A 317 -28.99 -5.28 21.69
CA LYS A 317 -28.13 -4.14 21.36
C LYS A 317 -26.84 -4.54 20.68
N ARG A 318 -26.20 -5.62 21.13
CA ARG A 318 -25.04 -6.19 20.44
C ARG A 318 -25.36 -6.66 19.03
N ALA A 319 -26.58 -7.12 18.76
CA ALA A 319 -27.01 -7.45 17.40
C ALA A 319 -27.19 -6.18 16.55
N GLU A 320 -27.89 -5.17 17.08
CA GLU A 320 -28.08 -3.88 16.40
C GLU A 320 -26.75 -3.19 16.06
N TRP A 321 -25.80 -3.10 17.00
CA TRP A 321 -24.49 -2.47 16.74
C TRP A 321 -23.65 -3.26 15.73
N ARG A 322 -23.77 -4.60 15.70
CA ARG A 322 -23.12 -5.43 14.69
C ARG A 322 -23.72 -5.20 13.30
N ASP A 323 -25.05 -5.04 13.23
CA ASP A 323 -25.71 -4.68 11.98
C ASP A 323 -25.37 -3.25 11.54
N GLU A 324 -25.11 -2.34 12.49
CA GLU A 324 -24.59 -1.00 12.17
C GLU A 324 -23.16 -1.06 11.61
N GLN A 325 -22.26 -1.89 12.17
CA GLN A 325 -20.93 -2.12 11.58
C GLN A 325 -21.04 -2.60 10.12
N ARG A 326 -21.97 -3.52 9.85
CA ARG A 326 -22.25 -4.00 8.50
C ARG A 326 -22.79 -2.88 7.60
N THR A 327 -23.71 -2.07 8.12
CA THR A 327 -24.30 -0.93 7.41
C THR A 327 -23.23 0.09 7.00
N VAL A 328 -22.32 0.43 7.91
CA VAL A 328 -21.17 1.29 7.60
C VAL A 328 -20.33 0.68 6.47
N TRP A 329 -19.99 -0.60 6.56
CA TRP A 329 -19.18 -1.31 5.56
C TRP A 329 -19.83 -1.41 4.17
N GLU A 330 -21.14 -1.57 4.10
CA GLU A 330 -21.91 -1.61 2.86
C GLU A 330 -22.03 -0.21 2.24
N ARG A 331 -22.23 0.84 3.05
CA ARG A 331 -22.28 2.23 2.56
C ARG A 331 -20.98 2.70 1.92
N MET A 332 -19.84 2.16 2.35
CA MET A 332 -18.55 2.43 1.73
C MET A 332 -18.50 2.05 0.25
N ASP A 333 -19.30 1.08 -0.21
CA ASP A 333 -19.38 0.76 -1.64
C ASP A 333 -19.86 1.97 -2.46
N GLY A 334 -20.87 2.69 -1.95
CA GLY A 334 -21.38 3.91 -2.56
C GLY A 334 -20.40 5.09 -2.45
N TRP A 335 -19.87 5.35 -1.25
CA TRP A 335 -18.93 6.46 -1.02
C TRP A 335 -17.64 6.34 -1.84
N LEU A 336 -17.14 5.12 -2.03
CA LEU A 336 -15.93 4.87 -2.81
C LEU A 336 -16.18 4.65 -4.31
N GLY A 337 -17.45 4.58 -4.74
CA GLY A 337 -17.82 4.28 -6.12
C GLY A 337 -17.42 2.86 -6.55
N LEU A 338 -17.56 1.89 -5.64
CA LEU A 338 -17.26 0.46 -5.85
C LEU A 338 -18.50 -0.37 -6.17
N GLU A 339 -19.69 0.23 -6.19
CA GLU A 339 -20.95 -0.47 -6.53
C GLU A 339 -20.85 -1.26 -7.85
N GLY A 340 -21.19 -2.55 -7.79
CA GLY A 340 -21.18 -3.45 -8.94
C GLY A 340 -19.80 -3.87 -9.43
N LYS A 341 -18.72 -3.48 -8.74
CA LYS A 341 -17.34 -3.92 -9.06
C LYS A 341 -17.00 -5.13 -8.18
N VAL A 342 -16.68 -6.26 -8.81
CA VAL A 342 -16.29 -7.51 -8.16
C VAL A 342 -14.82 -7.80 -8.44
#